data_AF-A0A5K0VPC0-F1
#
_entry.id   AF-A0A5K0VPC0-F1
#
_cell.length_a   1.000
_cell.length_b   1.000
_cell.length_c   1.000
_cell.angle_alpha   90.00
_cell.angle_beta   90.00
_cell.angle_gamma   90.00
#
_symmetry.space_group_name_H-M   'P 1'
#
loop_
_entity.id
_entity.type
_entity.pdbx_description
1 polymer ?
#
loop_
_entity_poly.entity_id
_entity_poly.type
_entity_poly.pdbx_seq_one_letter_code
_entity_poly.pdbx_strand_id
1 'polypeptide(L)' 'SCDASLLLDSTRRTLSEKEADKSFGMRNFRYIEDIKAAVERECPGVVSCADILVLSGRDGIVA' A
#
# COMPACT_ATOMS: atom_id res chain seq x y z
N SER A 1 -4.44 10.50 6.53
CA SER A 1 -5.53 9.55 6.22
C SER A 1 -4.92 8.14 6.19
N CYS A 2 -5.70 7.10 6.44
CA CYS A 2 -5.28 5.69 6.35
C CYS A 2 -6.16 4.97 5.32
N ASP A 3 -6.11 5.41 4.06
CA ASP A 3 -6.99 5.00 2.97
C ASP A 3 -6.22 4.41 1.77
N ALA A 4 -4.92 4.17 1.95
CA ALA A 4 -4.00 3.68 0.93
C ALA A 4 -3.84 4.60 -0.30
N SER A 5 -4.18 5.89 -0.19
CA SER A 5 -3.93 6.90 -1.26
C SER A 5 -2.46 6.93 -1.70
N LEU A 6 -1.55 6.74 -0.74
CA LEU A 6 -0.10 6.67 -0.96
C LEU A 6 0.34 5.52 -1.88
N LEU A 7 -0.48 4.49 -2.07
CA LEU A 7 -0.14 3.36 -2.94
C LEU A 7 -0.46 3.61 -4.42
N LEU A 8 -1.19 4.68 -4.73
CA LEU A 8 -1.55 5.00 -6.12
C LEU A 8 -0.35 5.54 -6.88
N ASP A 9 -0.25 5.25 -8.17
CA ASP A 9 0.77 5.84 -9.04
C ASP A 9 0.25 7.11 -9.72
N SER A 10 1.17 7.99 -10.11
CA SER A 10 0.80 9.18 -10.86
C SER A 10 0.17 8.82 -12.18
N THR A 11 -0.85 9.58 -12.55
CA THR A 11 -1.49 9.50 -13.86
C THR A 11 -1.24 10.81 -14.61
N ARG A 12 -1.60 10.85 -15.90
CA ARG A 12 -1.49 12.09 -16.69
C ARG A 12 -2.26 13.29 -16.11
N ARG A 13 -3.23 13.04 -15.22
CA ARG A 13 -4.12 14.07 -14.66
C ARG A 13 -3.89 14.34 -13.17
N THR A 14 -3.17 13.47 -12.48
CA THR A 14 -3.08 13.51 -11.02
C THR A 14 -1.69 13.04 -10.59
N LEU A 15 -1.01 13.90 -9.83
CA LEU A 15 0.25 13.57 -9.19
C LEU A 15 -0.03 12.71 -7.95
N SER A 16 0.68 11.59 -7.82
CA SER A 16 0.58 10.73 -6.65
C SER A 16 1.30 11.33 -5.45
N GLU A 17 0.80 11.00 -4.25
CA GLU A 17 1.51 11.24 -3.00
C GLU A 17 2.87 10.55 -2.94
N LYS A 18 3.10 9.48 -3.71
CA LYS A 18 4.41 8.82 -3.83
C LYS A 18 5.51 9.77 -4.33
N GLU A 19 5.15 10.74 -5.16
CA GLU A 19 6.08 11.69 -5.76
C GLU A 19 6.26 12.96 -4.93
N ALA A 20 5.54 13.10 -3.81
CA ALA A 20 5.71 14.25 -2.93
C ALA A 20 7.07 14.16 -2.21
N ASP A 21 7.75 15.31 -2.04
CA ASP A 21 9.01 15.39 -1.28
C ASP A 21 8.90 14.80 0.14
N LYS A 22 7.70 14.89 0.74
CA LYS A 22 7.41 14.32 2.07
C LYS A 22 7.41 12.78 2.10
N SER A 23 7.29 12.13 0.95
CA SER A 23 7.35 10.68 0.79
C SER A 23 8.80 10.16 0.64
N PHE A 24 9.79 11.03 0.87
CA PHE A 24 11.19 10.68 0.85
C PHE A 24 11.51 9.47 1.74
N GLY A 25 12.18 8.47 1.16
CA GLY A 25 12.58 7.25 1.85
C GLY A 25 11.54 6.13 1.86
N MET A 26 10.31 6.39 1.38
CA MET A 26 9.33 5.33 1.14
C MET A 26 9.77 4.47 -0.04
N ARG A 27 9.79 3.15 0.16
CA ARG A 27 10.34 2.18 -0.78
C ARG A 27 9.66 0.84 -0.61
N ASN A 28 9.94 -0.08 -1.53
CA ASN A 28 9.47 -1.48 -1.46
C ASN A 28 7.95 -1.64 -1.50
N PHE A 29 7.22 -0.76 -2.21
CA PHE A 29 5.77 -0.87 -2.40
C PHE A 29 5.34 -2.23 -2.98
N ARG A 30 6.22 -2.92 -3.73
CA ARG A 30 5.96 -4.26 -4.28
C ARG A 30 5.51 -5.29 -3.23
N TYR A 31 5.99 -5.19 -1.98
CA TYR A 31 5.59 -6.18 -0.96
C TYR A 31 4.10 -6.07 -0.63
N ILE A 32 3.54 -4.86 -0.70
CA ILE A 32 2.11 -4.66 -0.52
C ILE A 32 1.34 -5.23 -1.72
N GLU A 33 1.88 -5.13 -2.93
CA GLU A 33 1.30 -5.76 -4.13
C GLU A 33 1.33 -7.30 -4.03
N ASP A 34 2.44 -7.88 -3.59
CA ASP A 34 2.58 -9.32 -3.38
C ASP A 34 1.58 -9.83 -2.33
N ILE A 35 1.45 -9.13 -1.20
CA ILE A 35 0.47 -9.46 -0.16
C ILE A 35 -0.95 -9.33 -0.71
N LYS A 36 -1.27 -8.24 -1.41
CA LYS A 36 -2.60 -8.03 -1.99
C LYS A 36 -2.94 -9.11 -3.01
N ALA A 37 -2.01 -9.49 -3.88
CA ALA A 37 -2.20 -10.57 -4.83
C ALA A 37 -2.42 -11.91 -4.13
N ALA A 38 -1.66 -12.20 -3.07
CA ALA A 38 -1.85 -13.40 -2.27
C ALA A 38 -3.24 -13.44 -1.62
N VAL A 39 -3.67 -12.35 -1.00
CA VAL A 39 -4.96 -12.23 -0.31
C VAL A 39 -6.13 -12.29 -1.29
N GLU A 40 -6.05 -11.65 -2.44
CA GLU A 40 -7.11 -11.69 -3.46
C GLU A 40 -7.33 -13.09 -4.05
N ARG A 41 -6.30 -13.95 -4.09
CA ARG A 41 -6.48 -15.36 -4.50
C ARG A 41 -7.32 -16.15 -3.50
N GLU A 42 -7.24 -15.80 -2.22
CA GLU A 42 -7.97 -16.49 -1.14
C GLU A 42 -9.36 -15.89 -0.93
N CYS A 43 -9.48 -14.56 -0.96
CA CYS A 43 -10.73 -13.84 -0.71
C CYS A 43 -10.87 -12.59 -1.62
N PRO A 44 -11.35 -12.78 -2.88
CA PRO A 44 -11.45 -11.71 -3.86
C PRO A 44 -12.33 -10.54 -3.40
N GLY A 45 -11.81 -9.31 -3.46
CA GLY A 45 -12.54 -8.08 -3.16
C GLY A 45 -12.91 -7.87 -1.69
N VAL A 46 -12.38 -8.67 -0.76
CA VAL A 46 -12.76 -8.61 0.67
C VAL A 46 -11.85 -7.69 1.47
N VAL A 47 -10.53 -7.82 1.30
CA VAL A 47 -9.56 -7.10 2.15
C VAL A 47 -9.07 -5.84 1.46
N SER A 48 -9.17 -4.70 2.12
CA SER A 48 -8.73 -3.42 1.56
C SER A 48 -7.20 -3.27 1.60
N CYS A 49 -6.64 -2.46 0.68
CA CYS A 49 -5.21 -2.13 0.73
C CYS A 49 -4.84 -1.34 1.98
N ALA A 50 -5.77 -0.57 2.55
CA ALA A 50 -5.58 0.14 3.81
C ALA A 50 -5.40 -0.82 4.98
N ASP A 51 -6.22 -1.87 5.06
CA ASP A 51 -6.08 -2.90 6.11
C ASP A 51 -4.77 -3.66 5.98
N ILE A 52 -4.34 -3.98 4.75
CA ILE A 52 -3.03 -4.61 4.51
C ILE A 52 -1.89 -3.74 5.04
N LEU A 53 -1.93 -2.42 4.83
CA LEU A 53 -0.92 -1.50 5.37
C LEU A 53 -0.89 -1.51 6.89
N VAL A 54 -2.07 -1.45 7.53
CA VAL A 54 -2.19 -1.47 9.00
C VAL A 54 -1.66 -2.79 9.58
N LEU A 55 -2.05 -3.93 9.01
CA LEU A 55 -1.60 -5.25 9.45
C LEU A 55 -0.09 -5.43 9.23
N SER A 56 0.43 -5.04 8.07
CA SER A 56 1.85 -5.13 7.75
C SER A 56 2.70 -4.24 8.67
N GLY A 57 2.21 -3.05 9.00
CA GLY A 57 2.87 -2.16 9.96
C GLY A 57 2.93 -2.74 11.37
N ARG A 58 1.85 -3.38 11.82
CA ARG A 58 1.82 -4.11 13.10
C ARG A 58 2.81 -5.27 13.09
N ASP A 59 2.75 -6.11 12.07
CA ASP A 59 3.54 -7.36 12.01
C ASP A 59 5.03 -7.09 11.77
N GLY A 60 5.37 -6.01 11.06
CA GLY A 60 6.75 -5.58 10.83
C GLY A 60 7.49 -5.06 12.06
N ILE A 61 6.77 -4.73 13.15
CA ILE A 61 7.38 -4.34 14.44
C ILE A 61 7.60 -5.56 15.35
N VAL A 62 6.79 -6.62 15.19
CA VAL A 62 6.84 -7.83 16.01
C VAL A 62 7.99 -8.77 15.58
N ALA A 63 8.50 -8.59 14.35
CA ALA A 63 9.59 -9.37 13.75
C ALA A 63 10.99 -8.98 14.25
#